data_AF-A0A816SY80-F1
#
_entry.id   AF-A0A816SY80-F1
#
_cell.length_a   1.000
_cell.length_b   1.000
_cell.length_c   1.000
_cell.angle_alpha   90.00
_cell.angle_beta   90.00
_cell.angle_gamma   90.00
#
_symmetry.space_group_name_H-M   'P 1'
#
loop_
_entity.id
_entity.type
_entity.pdbx_description
1 polymer ?
#
loop_
_entity_poly.entity_id
_entity_poly.type
_entity_poly.pdbx_seq_one_letter_code
_entity_poly.pdbx_strand_id
1 'polypeptide(L)' 'MLVGYVQIPVGITGSLLLDGREYSFPMAMTEGCLVASTNRGCKAIHLSDG' A
#
# COMPACT_ATOMS: atom_id res chain seq x y z
N MET A 1 -15.64 -3.60 28.87
CA MET A 1 -16.43 -2.59 28.13
C MET A 1 -15.56 -2.03 27.02
N LEU A 2 -16.05 -2.02 25.79
CA LEU A 2 -15.38 -1.38 24.66
C LEU A 2 -15.60 0.14 24.80
N VAL A 3 -14.52 0.93 24.89
CA VAL A 3 -14.59 2.37 25.23
C VAL A 3 -14.71 3.24 23.97
N GLY A 4 -14.33 2.72 22.80
CA GLY A 4 -14.44 3.41 21.51
C GLY A 4 -13.60 2.74 20.43
N TYR A 5 -13.56 3.35 19.25
CA TYR A 5 -12.70 2.97 18.13
C TYR A 5 -12.00 4.20 17.56
N VAL A 6 -10.84 4.00 16.93
CA VAL A 6 -10.11 5.04 16.21
C VAL A 6 -10.09 4.69 14.73
N GLN A 7 -10.45 5.67 13.91
CA GLN A 7 -10.35 5.54 12.46
C GLN A 7 -8.93 5.91 12.03
N ILE A 8 -8.29 5.01 11.27
CA ILE A 8 -7.00 5.25 10.63
C ILE A 8 -7.25 5.31 9.13
N PRO A 9 -6.72 6.33 8.41
CA PRO A 9 -6.87 6.37 6.96
C PRO A 9 -6.24 5.13 6.34
N VAL A 10 -6.92 4.53 5.38
CA VAL A 10 -6.42 3.37 4.63
C VAL A 10 -6.22 3.79 3.19
N GLY A 11 -4.97 3.74 2.73
CA GLY A 11 -4.62 3.91 1.33
C GLY A 11 -4.55 2.56 0.61
N ILE A 12 -4.69 2.59 -0.72
CA ILE A 12 -4.43 1.43 -1.58
C ILE A 12 -3.08 1.62 -2.23
N THR A 13 -2.22 0.61 -2.17
CA THR A 13 -0.93 0.59 -2.88
C THR A 13 -0.90 -0.62 -3.81
N GLY A 14 -0.50 -0.42 -5.07
CA GLY A 14 -0.84 -1.38 -6.12
C GLY A 14 0.11 -1.48 -7.31
N SER A 15 -0.07 -2.61 -8.00
CA SER A 15 0.77 -3.24 -9.02
C SER A 15 2.13 -3.71 -8.51
N LEU A 16 2.19 -4.24 -7.29
CA LEU A 16 3.38 -4.99 -6.88
C LEU A 16 3.37 -6.33 -7.61
N LEU A 17 4.28 -6.49 -8.58
CA LEU A 17 4.51 -7.77 -9.25
C LEU A 17 5.32 -8.66 -8.31
N LEU A 18 4.70 -9.71 -7.79
CA LEU A 18 5.36 -10.67 -6.91
C LEU A 18 4.98 -12.08 -7.38
N ASP A 19 5.98 -12.92 -7.62
CA ASP A 19 5.78 -14.28 -8.16
C ASP A 19 4.93 -14.31 -9.44
N GLY A 20 5.11 -13.33 -10.32
CA GLY A 20 4.37 -13.19 -11.58
C GLY A 20 2.89 -12.81 -11.41
N ARG A 21 2.48 -12.35 -10.23
CA ARG A 21 1.11 -11.90 -9.94
C ARG A 21 1.10 -10.46 -9.46
N GLU A 22 0.11 -9.71 -9.91
CA GLU A 22 -0.10 -8.35 -9.45
C GLU A 22 -0.92 -8.33 -8.15
N TYR A 23 -0.34 -7.70 -7.12
CA TYR A 23 -1.02 -7.49 -5.86
C TYR A 23 -1.30 -6.01 -5.64
N SER A 24 -2.53 -5.74 -5.20
CA SER A 24 -2.94 -4.46 -4.63
C SER A 24 -3.35 -4.71 -3.18
N PHE A 25 -2.75 -3.98 -2.25
CA PHE A 25 -2.95 -4.19 -0.82
C PHE A 25 -3.36 -2.89 -0.11
N PRO A 26 -4.24 -2.99 0.91
CA PRO A 26 -4.59 -1.85 1.74
C PRO A 26 -3.48 -1.58 2.77
N MET A 27 -3.19 -0.30 3.03
CA MET A 27 -2.27 0.13 4.09
C MET A 27 -2.94 1.17 4.99
N ALA A 28 -3.03 0.87 6.29
CA ALA A 28 -3.55 1.79 7.31
C ALA A 28 -2.42 2.70 7.81
N MET A 29 -2.44 3.97 7.44
CA MET A 29 -1.31 4.90 7.65
C MET A 29 -1.82 6.29 7.98
N THR A 30 -1.16 6.97 8.91
CA THR A 30 -1.43 8.38 9.23
C THR A 30 -0.47 9.35 8.52
N GLU A 31 0.57 8.83 7.86
CA GLU A 31 1.53 9.62 7.09
C GLU A 31 1.09 9.75 5.63
N GLY A 32 0.87 10.99 5.17
CA GLY A 32 0.30 11.27 3.84
C GLY A 32 1.18 10.86 2.66
N CYS A 33 2.51 10.93 2.80
CA CYS A 33 3.45 10.61 1.72
C CYS A 33 3.75 9.12 1.58
N LEU A 34 3.42 8.32 2.60
CA LEU A 34 3.85 6.93 2.68
C LEU A 34 3.17 6.06 1.60
N VAL A 35 1.86 6.25 1.37
CA VAL A 35 1.11 5.53 0.31
C VAL A 35 1.74 5.82 -1.06
N ALA A 36 2.00 7.11 -1.34
CA ALA A 36 2.54 7.56 -2.61
C ALA A 36 3.96 7.06 -2.85
N SER A 37 4.81 7.07 -1.81
CA SER A 37 6.18 6.57 -1.86
C SER A 37 6.22 5.08 -2.17
N THR A 38 5.43 4.27 -1.44
CA THR A 38 5.37 2.82 -1.67
C THR A 38 4.78 2.51 -3.04
N ASN A 39 3.76 3.25 -3.51
CA ASN A 39 3.20 3.07 -4.84
C ASN A 39 4.22 3.36 -5.96
N ARG A 40 5.08 4.38 -5.77
CA ARG A 40 6.20 4.64 -6.67
C ARG A 40 7.22 3.49 -6.65
N GLY A 41 7.52 2.93 -5.48
CA GLY A 41 8.37 1.76 -5.33
C GLY A 41 7.81 0.52 -6.04
N CYS A 42 6.53 0.22 -5.82
CA CYS A 42 5.83 -0.88 -6.51
C CYS A 42 5.90 -0.71 -8.03
N LYS A 43 5.71 0.51 -8.54
CA LYS A 43 5.86 0.81 -9.97
C LYS A 43 7.28 0.57 -10.48
N ALA A 44 8.31 0.93 -9.70
CA ALA A 44 9.70 0.67 -10.07
C ALA A 44 10.01 -0.84 -10.12
N ILE A 45 9.50 -1.61 -9.15
CA ILE A 45 9.63 -3.08 -9.12
C ILE A 45 8.90 -3.70 -10.31
N HIS A 46 7.68 -3.24 -10.60
CA HIS A 46 6.88 -3.72 -11.73
C HIS A 46 7.55 -3.46 -13.07
N LEU A 47 8.17 -2.29 -13.26
CA LEU A 47 8.97 -1.99 -14.45
C LEU A 47 10.26 -2.82 -14.54
N SER A 48 10.70 -3.41 -13.43
CA SER A 48 11.87 -4.29 -13.35
C SER A 48 11.49 -5.77 -13.48
N ASP A 49 10.27 -6.08 -13.92
CA ASP A 49 9.71 -7.44 -14.04
C ASP A 49 9.58 -8.23 -12.72
N GLY A 50 9.59 -7.53 -11.57
CA GLY A 50 9.44 -8.14 -10.24
C GLY A 50 10.75 -8.64 -9.65
#